data_AF-A0A1L8DWG4-F1
#
_entry.id   AF-A0A1L8DWG4-F1
#
_cell.length_a   1.000
_cell.length_b   1.000
_cell.length_c   1.000
_cell.angle_alpha   90.00
_cell.angle_beta   90.00
_cell.angle_gamma   90.00
#
_symmetry.space_group_name_H-M   'P 1'
#
loop_
_entity.id
_entity.type
_entity.pdbx_description
1 polymer ?
#
loop_
_entity_poly.entity_id
_entity_poly.type
_entity_poly.pdbx_seq_one_letter_code
_entity_poly.pdbx_strand_id
1 'polypeptide(L)'
;MAKVHITNVVVLDNPSSFFNPFQFELTFECIEELKEDLEWKMIYVGSAESEDFDQILDTIYVGPVPEGRHIFVFQADPPDVTRIPEQDAVGVTIVLLTCSYRGQEFVRVGYFINNEYADPELRENPPSKPQFEKLTRNILASKPRVTRFKINWDDATQNGATSHGTLADDNMDQENMGCSGTIDENSLAMPVDNSQSNGVNENSNSLAMMEC
;
A
#
# COMPACT_ATOMS: atom_id res chain seq x y z
N MET A 1 -12.10 14.49 -16.38
CA MET A 1 -10.85 13.96 -16.99
C MET A 1 -9.76 14.05 -15.92
N ALA A 2 -8.62 13.37 -16.03
CA ALA A 2 -7.50 13.67 -15.13
C ALA A 2 -6.97 15.07 -15.44
N LYS A 3 -6.78 15.94 -14.44
CA LYS A 3 -6.23 17.29 -14.66
C LYS A 3 -4.71 17.28 -14.74
N VAL A 4 -4.04 16.29 -14.14
CA VAL A 4 -2.57 16.14 -14.14
C VAL A 4 -2.14 14.84 -14.83
N HIS A 5 -1.11 14.94 -15.66
CA HIS A 5 -0.49 13.81 -16.37
C HIS A 5 1.03 13.82 -16.19
N ILE A 6 1.59 12.77 -15.58
CA ILE A 6 3.03 12.51 -15.66
C ILE A 6 3.39 12.19 -17.11
N THR A 7 4.32 12.96 -17.68
CA THR A 7 4.77 12.83 -19.08
C THR A 7 6.15 12.20 -19.18
N ASN A 8 7.03 12.42 -18.20
CA ASN A 8 8.34 11.79 -18.12
C ASN A 8 8.81 11.64 -16.67
N VAL A 9 9.62 10.61 -16.40
CA VAL A 9 10.30 10.39 -15.13
C VAL A 9 11.71 9.88 -15.42
N VAL A 10 12.73 10.67 -15.12
CA VAL A 10 14.14 10.30 -15.33
C VAL A 10 14.76 9.90 -14.00
N VAL A 11 15.32 8.69 -13.94
CA VAL A 11 16.11 8.25 -12.78
C VAL A 11 17.52 8.84 -12.91
N LEU A 12 17.96 9.58 -11.89
CA LEU A 12 19.30 10.15 -11.80
C LEU A 12 20.17 9.30 -10.86
N ASP A 13 21.49 9.49 -10.93
CA ASP A 13 22.50 8.77 -10.12
C ASP A 13 22.25 7.25 -10.02
N ASN A 14 22.25 6.56 -11.16
CA ASN A 14 21.92 5.13 -11.25
C ASN A 14 22.80 4.36 -12.25
N PRO A 15 23.37 3.20 -11.88
CA PRO A 15 23.37 2.61 -10.54
C PRO A 15 24.24 3.40 -9.55
N SER A 16 23.94 3.29 -8.26
CA SER A 16 24.62 4.02 -7.17
C SER A 16 24.76 3.17 -5.91
N SER A 17 25.47 3.67 -4.89
CA SER A 17 25.52 2.99 -3.57
C SER A 17 24.11 2.89 -2.97
N PHE A 18 23.84 1.83 -2.20
CA PHE A 18 22.58 1.69 -1.46
C PHE A 18 22.25 2.93 -0.61
N PHE A 19 23.28 3.54 0.00
CA PHE A 19 23.15 4.73 0.84
C PHE A 19 23.15 6.07 0.08
N ASN A 20 23.27 6.08 -1.25
CA ASN A 20 23.06 7.33 -1.99
C ASN A 20 21.57 7.71 -1.96
N PRO A 21 21.22 9.01 -1.86
CA PRO A 21 19.84 9.48 -2.04
C PRO A 21 19.23 8.99 -3.35
N PHE A 22 17.94 8.70 -3.33
CA PHE A 22 17.16 8.52 -4.55
C PHE A 22 16.97 9.87 -5.23
N GLN A 23 17.04 9.92 -6.56
CA GLN A 23 16.85 11.15 -7.33
C GLN A 23 16.04 10.87 -8.58
N PHE A 24 14.89 11.53 -8.71
CA PHE A 24 14.00 11.43 -9.88
C PHE A 24 13.69 12.82 -10.43
N GLU A 25 14.03 13.09 -11.69
CA GLU A 25 13.49 14.26 -12.40
C GLU A 25 12.09 13.93 -12.91
N LEU A 26 11.08 14.60 -12.34
CA LEU A 26 9.68 14.44 -12.69
C LEU A 26 9.26 15.55 -13.66
N THR A 27 8.73 15.16 -14.82
CA THR A 27 7.99 16.06 -15.72
C THR A 27 6.51 15.69 -15.69
N PHE A 28 5.65 16.67 -15.40
CA PHE A 28 4.20 16.51 -15.52
C PHE A 28 3.56 17.71 -16.22
N GLU A 29 2.36 17.48 -16.74
CA GLU A 29 1.52 18.47 -17.41
C GLU A 29 0.21 18.62 -16.63
N CYS A 30 -0.14 19.87 -16.34
CA CYS A 30 -1.39 20.27 -15.69
C CYS A 30 -2.28 20.93 -16.75
N ILE A 31 -3.45 20.34 -17.03
CA ILE A 31 -4.38 20.78 -18.07
C ILE A 31 -5.25 21.97 -17.59
N GLU A 32 -5.39 22.12 -16.28
CA GLU A 32 -6.20 23.16 -15.65
C GLU A 32 -5.58 23.46 -14.28
N GLU A 33 -5.65 24.72 -13.84
CA GLU A 33 -5.07 25.16 -12.55
C GLU A 33 -5.65 24.38 -11.36
N LEU A 34 -4.78 23.81 -10.51
CA LEU A 34 -5.17 23.20 -9.24
C LEU A 34 -5.07 24.20 -8.08
N LYS A 35 -6.11 24.23 -7.24
CA LYS A 35 -6.25 25.15 -6.11
C LYS A 35 -5.61 24.64 -4.82
N GLU A 36 -5.37 23.34 -4.74
CA GLU A 36 -4.66 22.67 -3.65
C GLU A 36 -3.39 22.01 -4.15
N ASP A 37 -2.55 21.58 -3.22
CA ASP A 37 -1.26 20.98 -3.53
C ASP A 37 -1.41 19.53 -4.02
N LEU A 38 -0.52 19.15 -4.94
CA LEU A 38 -0.22 17.76 -5.22
C LEU A 38 0.69 17.23 -4.12
N GLU A 39 0.24 16.20 -3.40
CA GLU A 39 1.07 15.44 -2.48
C GLU A 39 1.83 14.38 -3.27
N TRP A 40 3.16 14.42 -3.24
CA TRP A 40 4.01 13.38 -3.81
C TRP A 40 4.72 12.63 -2.69
N LYS A 41 4.69 11.30 -2.74
CA LYS A 41 5.46 10.44 -1.83
C LYS A 41 6.41 9.55 -2.60
N MET A 42 7.61 9.38 -2.05
CA MET A 42 8.55 8.35 -2.47
C MET A 42 8.53 7.24 -1.43
N ILE A 43 8.23 6.01 -1.85
CA ILE A 43 8.02 4.86 -0.95
C ILE A 43 8.93 3.73 -1.38
N TYR A 44 9.80 3.27 -0.49
CA TYR A 44 10.62 2.07 -0.67
C TYR A 44 9.88 0.86 -0.10
N VAL A 45 9.74 -0.20 -0.89
CA VAL A 45 9.11 -1.44 -0.44
C VAL A 45 10.14 -2.24 0.35
N GLY A 46 9.89 -2.42 1.65
CA GLY A 46 10.86 -3.09 2.55
C GLY A 46 10.85 -4.61 2.43
N SER A 47 9.71 -5.21 2.06
CA SER A 47 9.55 -6.63 1.80
C SER A 47 8.43 -6.85 0.77
N ALA A 48 8.54 -7.88 -0.05
CA ALA A 48 7.45 -8.25 -0.97
C ALA A 48 6.26 -8.94 -0.25
N GLU A 49 6.43 -9.35 1.01
CA GLU A 49 5.44 -10.13 1.77
C GLU A 49 4.53 -9.28 2.68
N SER A 50 4.95 -8.07 3.08
CA SER A 50 4.11 -7.14 3.87
C SER A 50 4.45 -5.67 3.62
N GLU A 51 3.38 -4.86 3.48
CA GLU A 51 3.43 -3.40 3.42
C GLU A 51 3.85 -2.76 4.77
N ASP A 52 3.90 -3.51 5.88
CA ASP A 52 4.37 -3.01 7.20
C ASP A 52 5.84 -2.55 7.16
N PHE A 53 6.62 -3.11 6.23
CA PHE A 53 8.03 -2.78 6.01
C PHE A 53 8.21 -1.60 5.03
N ASP A 54 7.15 -1.09 4.43
CA ASP A 54 7.23 0.06 3.52
C ASP A 54 7.73 1.30 4.24
N GLN A 55 8.56 2.07 3.54
CA GLN A 55 9.21 3.26 4.06
C GLN A 55 8.92 4.43 3.16
N ILE A 56 8.10 5.37 3.64
CA ILE A 56 7.98 6.69 3.01
C ILE A 56 9.33 7.40 3.24
N LEU A 57 10.12 7.52 2.18
CA LEU A 57 11.45 8.14 2.21
C LEU A 57 11.33 9.67 2.29
N ASP A 58 10.38 10.24 1.55
CA ASP A 58 10.02 11.66 1.64
C ASP A 58 8.57 11.90 1.18
N THR A 59 8.00 13.03 1.61
CA THR A 59 6.69 13.55 1.18
C THR A 59 6.80 15.05 0.92
N ILE A 60 6.57 15.46 -0.32
CA ILE A 60 6.57 16.86 -0.72
C ILE A 60 5.18 17.30 -1.19
N TYR A 61 4.93 18.60 -1.08
CA TYR A 61 3.71 19.24 -1.55
C TYR A 61 4.07 20.23 -2.66
N VAL A 62 3.38 20.12 -3.79
CA VAL A 62 3.58 20.98 -4.96
C VAL A 62 2.28 21.70 -5.27
N GLY A 63 2.18 22.97 -4.88
CA GLY A 63 1.06 23.83 -5.24
C GLY A 63 1.20 25.29 -4.78
N PRO A 64 0.24 26.16 -5.15
CA PRO A 64 -0.81 25.89 -6.15
C PRO A 64 -0.21 25.62 -7.54
N VAL A 65 -0.88 24.83 -8.37
CA VAL A 65 -0.31 24.31 -9.64
C VAL A 65 -0.97 24.99 -10.84
N PRO A 66 -0.28 25.91 -11.54
CA PRO A 66 -0.79 26.51 -12.77
C PRO A 66 -0.98 25.50 -13.90
N GLU A 67 -1.83 25.83 -14.88
CA GLU A 67 -1.85 25.15 -16.17
C GLU A 67 -0.46 25.19 -16.84
N GLY A 68 -0.08 24.11 -17.51
CA GLY A 68 1.16 23.98 -18.27
C GLY A 68 2.05 22.83 -17.83
N ARG A 69 3.29 22.84 -18.33
CA ARG A 69 4.30 21.80 -18.09
C ARG A 69 5.23 22.21 -16.96
N HIS A 70 5.38 21.32 -15.98
CA HIS A 70 6.22 21.49 -14.80
C HIS A 70 7.33 20.44 -14.75
N ILE A 71 8.51 20.82 -14.25
CA ILE A 71 9.67 19.95 -14.06
C ILE A 71 10.28 20.23 -12.69
N PHE A 72 10.58 19.20 -11.92
CA PHE A 72 11.34 19.31 -10.67
C PHE A 72 12.12 18.02 -10.38
N VAL A 73 13.12 18.10 -9.51
CA VAL A 73 13.84 16.92 -9.00
C VAL A 73 13.27 16.54 -7.64
N PHE A 74 12.75 15.32 -7.52
CA PHE A 74 12.38 14.71 -6.25
C PHE A 74 13.57 13.89 -5.73
N GLN A 75 14.16 14.33 -4.63
CA GLN A 75 15.25 13.64 -3.95
C GLN A 75 14.79 13.19 -2.57
N ALA A 76 15.15 11.97 -2.17
CA ALA A 76 14.91 11.46 -0.82
C ALA A 76 16.12 10.66 -0.31
N ASP A 77 16.31 10.65 1.01
CA ASP A 77 17.35 9.86 1.67
C ASP A 77 17.09 8.34 1.50
N PRO A 78 18.12 7.47 1.64
CA PRO A 78 17.95 6.02 1.56
C PRO A 78 17.04 5.48 2.69
N PRO A 79 16.41 4.30 2.51
CA PRO A 79 15.61 3.65 3.56
C PRO A 79 16.44 3.31 4.80
N ASP A 80 15.76 3.23 5.95
CA ASP A 80 16.33 2.70 7.19
C ASP A 80 16.52 1.19 7.05
N VAL A 81 17.79 0.79 7.01
CA VAL A 81 18.23 -0.61 6.91
C VAL A 81 17.77 -1.48 8.07
N THR A 82 17.49 -0.89 9.25
CA THR A 82 17.00 -1.65 10.42
C THR A 82 15.54 -2.08 10.31
N ARG A 83 14.80 -1.47 9.37
CA ARG A 83 13.42 -1.81 9.03
C ARG A 83 13.30 -2.74 7.81
N ILE A 84 14.41 -3.16 7.21
CA ILE A 84 14.43 -4.11 6.08
C ILE A 84 14.71 -5.51 6.62
N PRO A 85 13.86 -6.52 6.36
CA PRO A 85 14.16 -7.89 6.73
C PRO A 85 15.46 -8.40 6.08
N GLU A 86 16.27 -9.17 6.81
CA GLU A 86 17.59 -9.61 6.34
C GLU A 86 17.51 -10.41 5.02
N GLN A 87 16.41 -11.14 4.78
CA GLN A 87 16.18 -11.89 3.54
C GLN A 87 15.81 -11.02 2.33
N ASP A 88 15.25 -9.82 2.54
CA ASP A 88 14.78 -8.91 1.48
C ASP A 88 15.82 -7.83 1.13
N ALA A 89 16.91 -7.73 1.89
CA ALA A 89 17.95 -6.73 1.72
C ALA A 89 18.73 -6.85 0.39
N VAL A 90 18.89 -8.06 -0.14
CA VAL A 90 19.68 -8.36 -1.35
C VAL A 90 18.76 -9.02 -2.38
N GLY A 91 18.83 -8.57 -3.63
CA GLY A 91 17.95 -9.01 -4.71
C GLY A 91 16.97 -7.92 -5.14
N VAL A 92 15.76 -8.32 -5.56
CA VAL A 92 14.81 -7.42 -6.23
C VAL A 92 13.75 -6.88 -5.27
N THR A 93 13.62 -5.56 -5.22
CA THR A 93 12.51 -4.86 -4.56
C THR A 93 11.95 -3.73 -5.46
N ILE A 94 11.15 -2.82 -4.93
CA ILE A 94 10.43 -1.76 -5.65
C ILE A 94 10.58 -0.42 -4.92
N VAL A 95 10.71 0.67 -5.68
CA VAL A 95 10.38 2.04 -5.22
C VAL A 95 9.16 2.56 -5.98
N LEU A 96 8.25 3.19 -5.26
CA LEU A 96 7.01 3.77 -5.75
C LEU A 96 7.07 5.30 -5.64
N LEU A 97 6.69 5.99 -6.70
CA LEU A 97 6.33 7.40 -6.68
C LEU A 97 4.81 7.50 -6.79
N THR A 98 4.15 7.88 -5.70
CA THR A 98 2.69 8.13 -5.70
C THR A 98 2.43 9.63 -5.78
N CYS A 99 1.42 10.04 -6.54
CA CYS A 99 0.91 11.40 -6.51
C CYS A 99 -0.59 11.40 -6.19
N SER A 100 -0.96 12.20 -5.21
CA SER A 100 -2.30 12.37 -4.67
C SER A 100 -2.75 13.81 -4.80
N TYR A 101 -4.04 14.01 -5.03
CA TYR A 101 -4.69 15.31 -4.93
C TYR A 101 -5.87 15.18 -3.98
N ARG A 102 -5.99 16.07 -2.99
CA ARG A 102 -7.05 16.02 -1.96
C ARG A 102 -7.13 14.66 -1.24
N GLY A 103 -5.98 14.10 -0.90
CA GLY A 103 -5.85 12.78 -0.27
C GLY A 103 -6.23 11.58 -1.15
N GLN A 104 -6.58 11.78 -2.43
CA GLN A 104 -6.89 10.71 -3.37
C GLN A 104 -5.70 10.47 -4.31
N GLU A 105 -5.08 9.30 -4.23
CA GLU A 105 -4.03 8.87 -5.16
C GLU A 105 -4.61 8.71 -6.57
N PHE A 106 -4.02 9.38 -7.57
CA PHE A 106 -4.46 9.26 -8.98
C PHE A 106 -3.41 8.60 -9.88
N VAL A 107 -2.15 8.53 -9.45
CA VAL A 107 -1.08 7.87 -10.20
C VAL A 107 0.00 7.30 -9.27
N ARG A 108 0.48 6.11 -9.63
CA ARG A 108 1.60 5.40 -9.01
C ARG A 108 2.59 4.98 -10.09
N VAL A 109 3.85 5.34 -9.94
CA VAL A 109 4.95 4.92 -10.82
C VAL A 109 5.91 4.06 -10.02
N GLY A 110 5.90 2.75 -10.26
CA GLY A 110 6.80 1.79 -9.63
C GLY A 110 8.01 1.46 -10.50
N TYR A 111 9.19 1.41 -9.89
CA TYR A 111 10.42 0.90 -10.49
C TYR A 111 10.92 -0.31 -9.73
N PHE A 112 11.30 -1.36 -10.45
CA PHE A 112 12.09 -2.44 -9.85
C PHE A 112 13.49 -1.93 -9.51
N ILE A 113 13.99 -2.35 -8.37
CA ILE A 113 15.34 -2.14 -7.87
C ILE A 113 16.02 -3.49 -7.76
N ASN A 114 17.26 -3.61 -8.21
CA ASN A 114 18.14 -4.72 -7.86
C ASN A 114 19.23 -4.21 -6.90
N ASN A 115 19.26 -4.74 -5.69
CA ASN A 115 20.32 -4.51 -4.70
C ASN A 115 21.30 -5.68 -4.78
N GLU A 116 22.54 -5.43 -5.20
CA GLU A 116 23.55 -6.49 -5.36
C GLU A 116 24.92 -6.08 -4.81
N TYR A 117 25.71 -7.03 -4.32
CA TYR A 117 27.08 -6.78 -3.91
C TYR A 117 27.95 -6.43 -5.13
N ALA A 118 28.72 -5.35 -5.04
CA ALA A 118 29.70 -5.03 -6.08
C ALA A 118 30.75 -6.15 -6.22
N ASP A 119 31.27 -6.62 -5.08
CA ASP A 119 32.28 -7.67 -4.99
C ASP A 119 31.77 -9.03 -5.49
N PRO A 120 32.42 -9.68 -6.48
CA PRO A 120 32.01 -10.99 -6.98
C PRO A 120 32.00 -12.08 -5.90
N GLU A 121 32.98 -12.08 -5.00
CA GLU A 121 33.09 -13.09 -3.92
C GLU A 121 31.88 -13.06 -2.98
N LEU A 122 31.33 -11.86 -2.70
CA LEU A 122 30.13 -11.67 -1.87
C LEU A 122 28.83 -12.00 -2.64
N ARG A 123 28.86 -12.03 -3.97
CA ARG A 123 27.73 -12.52 -4.78
C ARG A 123 27.69 -14.05 -4.82
N GLU A 124 28.84 -14.70 -4.91
CA GLU A 124 28.94 -16.17 -4.87
C GLU A 124 28.76 -16.72 -3.45
N ASN A 125 29.26 -16.01 -2.44
CA ASN A 125 29.22 -16.41 -1.03
C ASN A 125 28.64 -15.26 -0.17
N PRO A 126 27.32 -15.01 -0.24
CA PRO A 126 26.70 -13.93 0.52
C PRO A 126 26.86 -14.13 2.04
N PRO A 127 27.22 -13.07 2.79
CA PRO A 127 27.33 -13.16 4.25
C PRO A 127 25.95 -13.37 4.88
N SER A 128 25.90 -14.09 6.02
CA SER A 128 24.65 -14.38 6.72
C SER A 128 23.90 -13.14 7.22
N LYS A 129 24.59 -12.00 7.36
CA LYS A 129 24.00 -10.68 7.61
C LYS A 129 24.32 -9.75 6.44
N PRO A 130 23.32 -9.05 5.87
CA PRO A 130 23.55 -8.07 4.81
C PRO A 130 24.59 -7.01 5.18
N GLN A 131 25.43 -6.63 4.22
CA GLN A 131 26.43 -5.55 4.36
C GLN A 131 26.06 -4.40 3.40
N PHE A 132 25.13 -3.55 3.82
CA PHE A 132 24.53 -2.51 2.98
C PHE A 132 25.56 -1.52 2.40
N GLU A 133 26.69 -1.31 3.10
CA GLU A 133 27.80 -0.44 2.64
C GLU A 133 28.46 -0.96 1.35
N LYS A 134 28.28 -2.24 1.03
CA LYS A 134 28.81 -2.91 -0.17
C LYS A 134 27.74 -3.21 -1.22
N LEU A 135 26.48 -2.86 -0.95
CA LEU A 135 25.40 -3.01 -1.90
C LEU A 135 25.38 -1.83 -2.88
N THR A 136 25.32 -2.18 -4.16
CA THR A 136 24.99 -1.27 -5.26
C THR A 136 23.52 -1.43 -5.58
N ARG A 137 22.81 -0.31 -5.67
CA ARG A 137 21.40 -0.20 -6.01
C ARG A 137 21.27 0.14 -7.49
N ASN A 138 20.56 -0.69 -8.24
CA ASN A 138 20.27 -0.47 -9.65
C ASN A 138 18.76 -0.44 -9.90
N ILE A 139 18.23 0.75 -10.17
CA ILE A 139 16.83 1.02 -10.51
C ILE A 139 16.63 0.74 -12.01
N LEU A 140 15.67 -0.12 -12.35
CA LEU A 140 15.33 -0.50 -13.73
C LEU A 140 14.54 0.60 -14.45
N ALA A 141 15.20 1.73 -14.70
CA ALA A 141 14.63 2.95 -15.26
C ALA A 141 13.90 2.75 -16.61
N SER A 142 14.26 1.72 -17.37
CA SER A 142 13.71 1.45 -18.71
C SER A 142 12.34 0.78 -18.73
N LYS A 143 11.83 0.27 -17.59
CA LYS A 143 10.55 -0.46 -17.51
C LYS A 143 9.70 -0.05 -16.30
N PRO A 144 9.32 1.24 -16.16
CA PRO A 144 8.42 1.69 -15.11
C PRO A 144 7.05 1.01 -15.21
N ARG A 145 6.41 0.81 -14.06
CA ARG A 145 5.04 0.32 -13.92
C ARG A 145 4.14 1.48 -13.51
N VAL A 146 3.32 1.96 -14.44
CA VAL A 146 2.43 3.10 -14.22
C VAL A 146 1.00 2.60 -14.01
N THR A 147 0.49 2.79 -12.79
CA THR A 147 -0.92 2.56 -12.45
C THR A 147 -1.61 3.93 -12.33
N ARG A 148 -2.84 4.04 -12.83
CA ARG A 148 -3.62 5.28 -12.80
C ARG A 148 -5.01 5.00 -12.23
N PHE A 149 -5.46 5.87 -11.33
CA PHE A 149 -6.74 5.78 -10.66
C PHE A 149 -7.63 6.97 -11.04
N LYS A 150 -8.95 6.78 -10.96
CA LYS A 150 -9.92 7.86 -11.16
C LYS A 150 -10.22 8.49 -9.80
N ILE A 151 -10.02 9.80 -9.70
CA ILE A 151 -10.30 10.60 -8.49
C ILE A 151 -11.30 11.71 -8.81
N ASN A 152 -11.90 12.31 -7.77
CA ASN A 152 -12.59 13.59 -7.92
C ASN A 152 -11.59 14.76 -7.88
N TRP A 153 -11.61 15.60 -8.92
CA TRP A 153 -10.70 16.74 -9.10
C TRP A 153 -11.32 18.09 -8.73
N ASP A 154 -12.64 18.17 -8.75
CA ASP A 154 -13.38 19.38 -8.43
C ASP A 154 -13.81 19.36 -6.97
N ASP A 155 -14.25 20.49 -6.43
CA ASP A 155 -14.93 20.46 -5.14
C ASP A 155 -16.13 19.53 -5.24
N ALA A 156 -16.20 18.57 -4.33
CA ALA A 156 -17.44 17.86 -4.08
C ALA A 156 -18.45 18.90 -3.60
N THR A 157 -19.19 19.49 -4.54
CA THR A 157 -20.39 20.24 -4.25
C THR A 157 -21.26 19.30 -3.43
N GLN A 158 -21.50 19.66 -2.16
CA GLN A 158 -22.31 18.87 -1.24
C GLN A 158 -23.78 18.92 -1.64
N ASN A 159 -24.10 18.30 -2.78
CA ASN A 159 -25.45 17.97 -3.15
C ASN A 159 -25.76 16.61 -2.53
N GLY A 160 -26.27 16.66 -1.29
CA GLY A 160 -26.79 15.49 -0.61
C GLY A 160 -27.91 14.85 -1.43
N ALA A 161 -27.67 13.63 -1.90
CA ALA A 161 -28.67 12.76 -2.49
C ALA A 161 -28.56 11.39 -1.82
N THR A 162 -29.07 11.30 -0.59
CA THR A 162 -29.25 10.04 0.12
C THR A 162 -30.16 9.14 -0.70
N SER A 163 -29.62 8.14 -1.37
CA SER A 163 -30.38 7.08 -2.05
C SER A 163 -30.93 6.08 -1.04
N HIS A 164 -31.73 6.57 -0.08
CA HIS A 164 -32.64 5.72 0.67
C HIS A 164 -33.76 5.29 -0.28
N GLY A 165 -33.73 4.01 -0.67
CA GLY A 165 -34.77 3.40 -1.49
C GLY A 165 -36.06 3.24 -0.70
N THR A 166 -36.87 4.31 -0.65
CA THR A 166 -38.20 4.27 -0.05
C THR A 166 -39.19 3.74 -1.10
N LEU A 167 -39.49 2.45 -1.02
CA LEU A 167 -40.68 1.90 -1.69
C LEU A 167 -41.90 2.22 -0.83
N ALA A 168 -42.70 3.19 -1.27
CA ALA A 168 -44.06 3.34 -0.83
C ALA A 168 -44.97 2.52 -1.77
N ASP A 169 -45.76 1.61 -1.21
CA ASP A 169 -46.96 1.10 -1.86
C ASP A 169 -48.08 1.08 -0.80
N ASP A 170 -49.20 1.70 -1.14
CA ASP A 170 -50.37 1.82 -0.27
C ASP A 170 -51.21 0.55 -0.37
N ASN A 171 -51.64 -0.01 0.76
CA ASN A 171 -52.89 -0.76 0.82
C ASN A 171 -53.51 -0.67 2.22
N MET A 172 -54.69 -0.04 2.29
CA MET A 172 -55.57 -0.06 3.45
C MET A 172 -56.42 -1.33 3.44
N ASP A 173 -56.55 -1.99 4.59
CA ASP A 173 -57.81 -2.26 5.31
C ASP A 173 -57.49 -3.25 6.45
N GLN A 174 -57.53 -2.85 7.72
CA GLN A 174 -58.67 -2.50 8.59
C GLN A 174 -59.20 -3.72 9.37
N GLU A 175 -59.52 -3.47 10.65
CA GLU A 175 -59.96 -4.35 11.75
C GLU A 175 -58.85 -4.79 12.74
N ASN A 176 -59.09 -4.90 14.06
CA ASN A 176 -60.04 -4.26 14.98
C ASN A 176 -59.65 -4.70 16.43
N MET A 177 -59.67 -3.80 17.43
CA MET A 177 -59.46 -4.08 18.88
C MET A 177 -58.11 -4.76 19.27
N GLY A 178 -57.51 -4.52 20.44
CA GLY A 178 -57.84 -3.62 21.55
C GLY A 178 -57.08 -4.02 22.83
N CYS A 179 -57.28 -3.23 23.89
CA CYS A 179 -56.84 -3.46 25.28
C CYS A 179 -55.39 -3.11 25.66
N SER A 180 -55.28 -2.67 26.92
CA SER A 180 -54.09 -2.18 27.63
C SER A 180 -53.52 -3.29 28.52
N GLY A 181 -52.22 -3.24 28.83
CA GLY A 181 -51.57 -4.17 29.76
C GLY A 181 -50.16 -3.73 30.13
N THR A 182 -49.99 -3.23 31.35
CA THR A 182 -48.72 -2.83 31.97
C THR A 182 -48.13 -3.95 32.83
N ILE A 183 -46.83 -3.87 33.18
CA ILE A 183 -46.21 -4.49 34.40
C ILE A 183 -46.04 -6.04 34.29
N ASP A 184 -44.94 -6.72 34.70
CA ASP A 184 -43.80 -6.33 35.55
C ASP A 184 -42.48 -7.13 35.34
N GLU A 185 -41.49 -6.75 36.15
CA GLU A 185 -40.20 -7.36 36.51
C GLU A 185 -40.00 -8.91 36.56
N ASN A 186 -38.81 -9.33 36.08
CA ASN A 186 -37.77 -10.09 36.82
C ASN A 186 -37.98 -11.57 37.24
N SER A 187 -37.05 -12.46 36.83
CA SER A 187 -36.25 -13.35 37.72
C SER A 187 -35.93 -14.79 37.21
N LEU A 188 -34.67 -15.19 37.47
CA LEU A 188 -34.16 -16.55 37.82
C LEU A 188 -33.95 -17.69 36.79
N ALA A 189 -32.66 -17.88 36.48
CA ALA A 189 -31.84 -19.09 36.75
C ALA A 189 -31.81 -20.33 35.81
N MET A 190 -30.60 -20.89 35.70
CA MET A 190 -30.23 -22.15 35.01
C MET A 190 -30.39 -23.39 35.93
N PRO A 191 -30.36 -24.62 35.38
CA PRO A 191 -29.14 -25.47 35.42
C PRO A 191 -28.87 -26.16 34.05
N VAL A 192 -27.65 -26.49 33.60
CA VAL A 192 -26.52 -27.29 34.16
C VAL A 192 -26.80 -28.79 34.29
N ASP A 193 -26.28 -29.59 33.35
CA ASP A 193 -25.48 -30.83 33.54
C ASP A 193 -24.98 -31.33 32.15
N ASN A 194 -24.10 -32.34 31.92
CA ASN A 194 -22.80 -32.75 32.51
C ASN A 194 -22.23 -33.95 31.68
N SER A 195 -21.06 -34.49 32.08
CA SER A 195 -20.34 -35.67 31.55
C SER A 195 -19.79 -35.55 30.10
N GLN A 196 -18.48 -35.58 29.84
CA GLN A 196 -17.42 -36.60 30.10
C GLN A 196 -17.63 -37.89 29.27
N SER A 197 -16.61 -38.56 28.67
CA SER A 197 -15.17 -38.61 29.01
C SER A 197 -14.27 -39.12 27.85
N ASN A 198 -12.96 -38.85 27.95
CA ASN A 198 -11.79 -39.68 27.56
C ASN A 198 -11.62 -40.31 26.16
N GLY A 199 -10.40 -40.17 25.62
CA GLY A 199 -9.90 -40.97 24.49
C GLY A 199 -8.46 -40.60 24.08
N VAL A 200 -7.46 -41.14 24.80
CA VAL A 200 -6.05 -41.09 24.37
C VAL A 200 -5.82 -42.10 23.26
N ASN A 201 -5.07 -41.74 22.21
CA ASN A 201 -4.25 -42.75 21.53
C ASN A 201 -3.04 -42.12 20.82
N GLU A 202 -1.86 -42.68 21.10
CA GLU A 202 -0.65 -42.47 20.31
C GLU A 202 -0.70 -43.39 19.08
N ASN A 203 -0.04 -43.01 17.98
CA ASN A 203 0.60 -44.04 17.14
C ASN A 203 1.79 -43.47 16.36
N SER A 204 2.97 -44.02 16.64
CA SER A 204 4.15 -43.86 15.80
C SER A 204 4.11 -44.88 14.68
N ASN A 205 4.61 -44.55 13.49
CA ASN A 205 5.02 -45.59 12.55
C ASN A 205 6.22 -45.14 11.71
N SER A 206 7.41 -45.63 12.10
CA SER A 206 8.60 -45.64 11.28
C SER A 206 8.68 -46.96 10.51
N LEU A 207 8.95 -46.92 9.21
CA LEU A 207 9.67 -48.01 8.55
C LEU A 207 10.51 -47.48 7.40
N ALA A 208 11.63 -48.15 7.13
CA ALA A 208 12.72 -47.66 6.29
C ALA A 208 12.95 -48.56 5.05
N MET A 209 13.80 -48.06 4.13
CA MET A 209 14.39 -48.77 2.97
C MET A 209 13.36 -49.14 1.87
N MET A 210 13.67 -49.03 0.57
CA MET A 210 14.83 -49.65 -0.09
C MET A 210 15.18 -48.96 -1.43
N GLU A 211 16.36 -49.26 -1.97
CA GLU A 211 16.90 -48.74 -3.24
C GLU A 211 16.17 -49.30 -4.48
N CYS A 212 16.10 -48.47 -5.55
CA CYS A 212 16.39 -48.85 -6.94
C CYS A 212 16.53 -47.58 -7.81
#